data_AF-A0A1W9TPH3-F1
#
_entry.id   AF-A0A1W9TPH3-F1
#
_cell.length_a   1.000
_cell.length_b   1.000
_cell.length_c   1.000
_cell.angle_alpha   90.00
_cell.angle_beta   90.00
_cell.angle_gamma   90.00
#
_symmetry.space_group_name_H-M   'P 1'
#
loop_
_entity.id
_entity.type
_entity.pdbx_description
1 polymer ?
#
loop_
_entity_poly.entity_id
_entity_poly.type
_entity_poly.pdbx_seq_one_letter_code
_entity_poly.pdbx_strand_id
1 'polypeptide(L)'
;MLKKILLVVYFLFVICIFSQNLTVGVWNNKPLVYYENNKPMGFFVDILNNIAQKENWNLEYIYDNFDNLLNKLEEGKIDILLDIAYTPEREKRISYNSENVFTNWGVIYYNSNNKINSLLDLKNKKIAVVKNDVYYIGSEGIKNIIAKLHIDVEFIELNSYEEVMKYVSE
;
A
#
# COMPACT_ATOMS: atom_id res chain seq x y z
N MET A 1 28.09 41.08 -25.62
CA MET A 1 26.80 40.45 -25.98
C MET A 1 26.90 38.92 -26.12
N LEU A 2 27.90 38.40 -26.83
CA LEU A 2 28.07 36.95 -27.07
C LEU A 2 28.07 36.08 -25.78
N LYS A 3 28.77 36.52 -24.72
CA LYS A 3 28.78 35.83 -23.41
C LYS A 3 27.40 35.78 -22.73
N LYS A 4 26.55 36.79 -22.91
CA LYS A 4 25.19 36.81 -22.34
C LYS A 4 24.27 35.86 -23.12
N ILE A 5 24.43 35.76 -24.44
CA ILE A 5 23.70 34.80 -25.28
C ILE A 5 24.11 33.36 -24.94
N LEU A 6 25.41 33.09 -24.74
CA LEU A 6 25.90 31.78 -24.33
C LEU A 6 25.34 31.33 -22.96
N LEU A 7 25.21 32.26 -22.01
CA LEU A 7 24.70 31.96 -20.67
C LEU A 7 23.20 31.66 -20.67
N VAL A 8 22.43 32.32 -21.53
CA VAL A 8 20.99 32.06 -21.74
C VAL A 8 20.76 30.72 -22.45
N VAL A 9 21.59 30.39 -23.44
CA VAL A 9 21.52 29.08 -24.14
C VAL A 9 21.92 27.94 -23.19
N TYR A 10 22.93 28.14 -22.34
CA TYR A 10 23.30 27.16 -21.31
C TYR A 10 22.17 26.95 -20.29
N PHE A 11 21.53 28.03 -19.83
CA PHE A 11 20.40 27.96 -18.90
C PHE A 11 19.18 27.25 -19.51
N LEU A 12 18.89 27.47 -20.80
CA LEU A 12 17.84 26.75 -21.53
C LEU A 12 18.16 25.25 -21.71
N PHE A 13 19.44 24.88 -21.84
CA PHE A 13 19.84 23.47 -21.96
C PHE A 13 19.71 22.70 -20.64
N VAL A 14 19.90 23.36 -19.50
CA VAL A 14 19.72 22.76 -18.16
C VAL A 14 18.25 22.47 -17.86
N ILE A 15 17.33 23.30 -18.36
CA ILE A 15 15.88 23.10 -18.17
C ILE A 15 15.37 21.89 -18.96
N CYS A 16 16.01 21.52 -20.08
CA CYS A 16 15.55 20.43 -20.94
C CYS A 16 15.84 19.00 -20.43
N ILE A 17 16.55 18.81 -19.30
CA ILE A 17 17.04 17.46 -18.91
C ILE A 17 16.72 17.09 -17.44
N PHE A 18 15.88 17.85 -16.73
CA PHE A 18 15.41 17.41 -15.40
C PHE A 18 14.35 16.30 -15.55
N SER A 19 14.80 15.05 -15.64
CA SER A 19 13.96 13.88 -15.36
C SER A 19 14.23 13.45 -13.92
N GLN A 20 13.19 13.41 -13.10
CA GLN A 20 13.29 12.98 -11.72
C GLN A 20 13.24 11.45 -11.67
N ASN A 21 14.28 10.82 -11.13
CA ASN A 21 14.26 9.38 -10.86
C ASN A 21 13.59 9.15 -9.51
N LEU A 22 12.59 8.27 -9.47
CA LEU A 22 11.83 7.93 -8.27
C LEU A 22 11.80 6.42 -8.08
N THR A 23 12.16 5.96 -6.89
CA THR A 23 12.03 4.56 -6.51
C THR A 23 10.65 4.31 -5.88
N VAL A 24 9.93 3.32 -6.40
CA VAL A 24 8.53 3.05 -6.06
C VAL A 24 8.38 1.65 -5.48
N GLY A 25 7.86 1.55 -4.26
CA GLY A 25 7.50 0.29 -3.62
C GLY A 25 6.18 -0.29 -4.13
N VAL A 26 6.20 -1.57 -4.48
CA VAL A 26 5.06 -2.37 -4.95
C VAL A 26 4.96 -3.63 -4.09
N TRP A 27 3.77 -3.93 -3.60
CA TRP A 27 3.46 -5.15 -2.83
C TRP A 27 2.26 -5.85 -3.47
N ASN A 28 1.92 -7.05 -2.97
CA ASN A 28 0.81 -7.83 -3.52
C ASN A 28 -0.51 -7.55 -2.78
N ASN A 29 -1.34 -6.71 -3.39
CA ASN A 29 -2.73 -6.48 -3.06
C ASN A 29 -3.59 -6.46 -4.34
N LYS A 30 -3.77 -7.64 -4.96
CA LYS A 30 -4.53 -7.77 -6.20
C LYS A 30 -5.99 -7.31 -6.00
N PRO A 31 -6.59 -6.56 -6.94
CA PRO A 31 -6.03 -6.11 -8.22
C PRO A 31 -5.43 -4.68 -8.19
N LEU A 32 -5.29 -4.06 -7.00
CA LEU A 32 -4.91 -2.66 -6.85
C LEU A 32 -3.44 -2.42 -7.17
N VAL A 33 -2.57 -3.25 -6.61
CA VAL A 33 -1.13 -3.24 -6.82
C VAL A 33 -0.60 -4.67 -6.70
N TYR A 34 0.23 -5.11 -7.62
CA TYR A 34 0.87 -6.42 -7.54
C TYR A 34 2.09 -6.50 -8.46
N TYR A 35 2.94 -7.49 -8.22
CA TYR A 35 4.11 -7.76 -9.05
C TYR A 35 3.97 -9.14 -9.70
N GLU A 36 3.98 -9.19 -11.04
CA GLU A 36 3.78 -10.42 -11.80
C GLU A 36 4.64 -10.41 -13.06
N ASN A 37 5.24 -11.55 -13.40
CA ASN A 37 6.13 -11.69 -14.57
C ASN A 37 7.24 -10.64 -14.61
N ASN A 38 7.84 -10.33 -13.46
CA ASN A 38 8.86 -9.29 -13.27
C ASN A 38 8.40 -7.88 -13.67
N LYS A 39 7.11 -7.58 -13.52
CA LYS A 39 6.55 -6.27 -13.81
C LYS A 39 5.59 -5.82 -12.71
N PRO A 40 5.61 -4.53 -12.35
CA PRO A 40 4.56 -3.94 -11.51
C PRO A 40 3.28 -3.84 -12.34
N MET A 41 2.15 -4.19 -11.72
CA MET A 41 0.84 -4.24 -12.35
C MET A 41 -0.22 -3.74 -11.36
N GLY A 42 -1.40 -3.39 -11.88
CA GLY A 42 -2.56 -3.00 -11.09
C GLY A 42 -2.94 -1.55 -11.26
N PHE A 43 -4.13 -1.22 -10.76
CA PHE A 43 -4.76 0.08 -10.96
C PHE A 43 -3.89 1.27 -10.49
N PHE A 44 -3.21 1.15 -9.35
CA PHE A 44 -2.35 2.22 -8.83
C PHE A 44 -1.06 2.39 -9.65
N VAL A 45 -0.54 1.29 -10.22
CA VAL A 45 0.62 1.32 -11.11
C VAL A 45 0.27 2.05 -12.40
N ASP A 46 -0.91 1.78 -12.97
CA ASP A 46 -1.39 2.45 -14.18
C ASP A 46 -1.56 3.96 -13.97
N ILE A 47 -2.11 4.37 -12.82
CA ILE A 47 -2.23 5.79 -12.45
C ILE A 47 -0.85 6.43 -12.35
N LEU A 48 0.07 5.84 -11.59
CA LEU A 48 1.39 6.43 -11.37
C LEU A 48 2.20 6.51 -12.66
N ASN A 49 2.12 5.50 -13.54
CA ASN A 49 2.78 5.53 -14.85
C ASN A 49 2.24 6.67 -15.74
N ASN A 50 0.93 6.92 -15.71
CA ASN A 50 0.33 8.05 -16.44
C ASN A 50 0.80 9.40 -15.87
N ILE A 51 0.93 9.52 -14.55
CA ILE A 51 1.49 10.72 -13.90
C ILE A 51 2.96 10.90 -14.32
N ALA A 52 3.77 9.85 -14.20
CA ALA A 52 5.19 9.89 -14.55
C ALA A 52 5.43 10.28 -16.00
N GLN A 53 4.60 9.82 -16.93
CA GLN A 53 4.68 10.24 -18.33
C GLN A 53 4.43 11.74 -18.51
N LYS A 54 3.46 12.32 -17.78
CA LYS A 54 3.12 13.75 -17.86
C LYS A 54 4.17 14.63 -17.18
N GLU A 55 4.72 14.16 -16.06
CA GLU A 55 5.68 14.89 -15.22
C GLU A 55 7.15 14.59 -15.58
N ASN A 56 7.39 13.77 -16.62
CA ASN A 56 8.72 13.35 -17.06
C ASN A 56 9.55 12.66 -15.96
N TRP A 57 8.88 11.84 -15.13
CA TRP A 57 9.52 11.01 -14.11
C TRP A 57 10.01 9.69 -14.68
N ASN A 58 11.16 9.23 -14.20
CA ASN A 58 11.66 7.89 -14.45
C ASN A 58 11.42 7.05 -13.19
N LEU A 59 10.59 6.01 -13.30
CA LEU A 59 10.18 5.18 -12.16
C LEU A 59 11.00 3.89 -12.10
N GLU A 60 11.62 3.63 -10.96
CA GLU A 60 12.25 2.35 -10.62
C GLU A 60 11.39 1.62 -9.59
N TYR A 61 10.75 0.52 -10.01
CA TYR A 61 9.89 -0.25 -9.13
C TYR A 61 10.66 -1.32 -8.36
N ILE A 62 10.42 -1.39 -7.05
CA ILE A 62 10.92 -2.47 -6.19
C ILE A 62 9.76 -3.25 -5.58
N TYR A 63 9.92 -4.56 -5.47
CA TYR A 63 8.95 -5.45 -4.86
C TYR A 63 9.43 -5.94 -3.49
N ASP A 64 8.56 -5.88 -2.48
CA ASP A 64 8.78 -6.44 -1.15
C ASP A 64 7.43 -6.63 -0.43
N ASN A 65 7.43 -7.17 0.80
CA ASN A 65 6.22 -7.14 1.63
C ASN A 65 5.92 -5.72 2.14
N PHE A 66 4.65 -5.47 2.46
CA PHE A 66 4.16 -4.15 2.84
C PHE A 66 4.96 -3.51 3.99
N ASP A 67 5.23 -4.27 5.07
CA ASP A 67 5.94 -3.76 6.24
C ASP A 67 7.36 -3.32 5.91
N ASN A 68 8.07 -4.11 5.10
CA ASN A 68 9.41 -3.76 4.63
C ASN A 68 9.38 -2.49 3.77
N LEU A 69 8.40 -2.35 2.87
CA LEU A 69 8.27 -1.15 2.04
C LEU A 69 7.92 0.08 2.87
N LEU A 70 7.04 -0.04 3.85
CA LEU A 70 6.67 1.06 4.74
C LEU A 70 7.89 1.54 5.53
N ASN A 71 8.70 0.62 6.07
CA ASN A 71 9.95 0.97 6.75
C ASN A 71 10.94 1.66 5.78
N LYS A 72 11.09 1.14 4.56
CA LYS A 72 11.95 1.76 3.53
C LYS A 72 11.48 3.17 3.18
N LEU A 73 10.18 3.42 3.12
CA LEU A 73 9.61 4.73 2.86
C LEU A 73 9.94 5.71 3.99
N GLU A 74 9.75 5.29 5.24
CA GLU A 74 10.05 6.12 6.43
C GLU A 74 11.55 6.43 6.56
N GLU A 75 12.42 5.51 6.13
CA GLU A 75 13.87 5.70 6.09
C GLU A 75 14.35 6.51 4.87
N GLY A 76 13.46 6.88 3.95
CA GLY A 76 13.81 7.58 2.70
C GLY A 76 14.57 6.73 1.68
N LYS A 77 14.47 5.40 1.77
CA LYS A 77 15.08 4.44 0.83
C LYS A 77 14.23 4.20 -0.41
N ILE A 78 12.94 4.55 -0.36
CA ILE A 78 12.04 4.66 -1.51
C ILE A 78 11.31 6.00 -1.44
N ASP A 79 10.89 6.51 -2.59
CA ASP A 79 10.21 7.81 -2.69
C ASP A 79 8.69 7.66 -2.58
N ILE A 80 8.14 6.57 -3.13
CA ILE A 80 6.69 6.34 -3.22
C ILE A 80 6.37 4.91 -2.79
N LEU A 81 5.31 4.73 -2.00
CA LEU A 81 4.69 3.42 -1.76
C LEU A 81 3.26 3.44 -2.28
N LEU A 82 2.93 2.53 -3.19
CA LEU A 82 1.60 2.42 -3.77
C LEU A 82 0.61 1.72 -2.83
N ASP A 83 -0.65 2.14 -2.93
CA ASP A 83 -1.81 1.52 -2.24
C ASP A 83 -1.63 1.43 -0.71
N ILE A 84 -1.36 2.58 -0.09
CA ILE A 84 -1.23 2.69 1.37
C ILE A 84 -2.48 3.34 1.96
N ALA A 85 -3.14 2.62 2.87
CA ALA A 85 -4.25 3.19 3.64
C ALA A 85 -3.78 4.36 4.52
N TYR A 86 -4.56 5.44 4.51
CA TYR A 86 -4.36 6.59 5.39
C TYR A 86 -4.62 6.21 6.85
N THR A 87 -3.70 6.59 7.74
CA THR A 87 -3.97 6.65 9.18
C THR A 87 -3.28 7.88 9.79
N PRO A 88 -3.85 8.48 10.86
CA PRO A 88 -3.21 9.60 11.55
C PRO A 88 -1.80 9.28 12.10
N GLU A 89 -1.53 8.01 12.43
CA GLU A 89 -0.23 7.55 12.90
C GLU A 89 0.81 7.50 11.78
N ARG A 90 0.41 7.11 10.56
CA ARG A 90 1.28 7.08 9.39
C ARG A 90 1.56 8.49 8.89
N GLU A 91 0.56 9.38 8.85
CA GLU A 91 0.72 10.78 8.42
C GLU A 91 1.77 11.56 9.22
N LYS A 92 2.04 11.16 10.47
CA LYS A 92 3.12 11.75 11.28
C LYS A 92 4.53 11.42 10.77
N ARG A 93 4.67 10.39 9.93
CA ARG A 93 5.95 9.82 9.48
C ARG A 93 6.11 9.83 7.96
N ILE A 94 5.02 9.86 7.21
CA ILE A 94 5.00 9.90 5.75
C ILE A 94 3.98 10.91 5.23
N SER A 95 4.22 11.43 4.03
CA SER A 95 3.27 12.30 3.34
C SER A 95 2.32 11.49 2.45
N TYR A 96 1.06 11.90 2.41
CA TYR A 96 0.05 11.35 1.50
C TYR A 96 -0.25 12.35 0.38
N ASN A 97 -0.73 11.85 -0.76
CA ASN A 97 -1.31 12.70 -1.79
C ASN A 97 -2.68 13.24 -1.33
N SER A 98 -3.13 14.36 -1.91
CA SER A 98 -4.39 15.00 -1.51
C SER A 98 -5.65 14.28 -2.01
N GLU A 99 -5.51 13.46 -3.05
CA GLU A 99 -6.65 12.85 -3.75
C GLU A 99 -6.88 11.41 -3.31
N ASN A 100 -8.08 11.10 -2.85
CA ASN A 100 -8.44 9.71 -2.58
C ASN A 100 -8.68 8.96 -3.89
N VAL A 101 -7.80 8.00 -4.20
CA VAL A 101 -7.88 7.19 -5.43
C VAL A 101 -8.90 6.05 -5.30
N PHE A 102 -8.97 5.42 -4.12
CA PHE A 102 -9.83 4.27 -3.88
C PHE A 102 -10.29 4.23 -2.42
N THR A 103 -11.52 3.76 -2.18
CA THR A 103 -12.06 3.55 -0.84
C THR A 103 -12.64 2.15 -0.76
N ASN A 104 -12.25 1.40 0.27
CA ASN A 104 -12.74 0.05 0.54
C ASN A 104 -12.96 -0.15 2.05
N TRP A 105 -13.48 -1.31 2.41
CA TRP A 105 -13.73 -1.72 3.78
C TRP A 105 -13.40 -3.20 3.97
N GLY A 106 -13.14 -3.60 5.21
CA GLY A 106 -12.87 -4.99 5.57
C GLY A 106 -14.14 -5.84 5.59
N VAL A 107 -14.01 -7.10 5.18
CA VAL A 107 -15.08 -8.10 5.24
C VAL A 107 -14.53 -9.38 5.86
N ILE A 108 -15.34 -10.05 6.66
CA ILE A 108 -15.01 -11.37 7.22
C ILE A 108 -15.37 -12.43 6.18
N TYR A 109 -14.36 -13.17 5.75
CA TYR A 109 -14.52 -14.37 4.94
C TYR A 109 -14.45 -15.62 5.82
N TYR A 110 -15.25 -16.61 5.50
CA TYR A 110 -15.27 -17.91 6.16
C TYR A 110 -15.64 -19.00 5.14
N ASN A 111 -15.16 -20.22 5.35
CA ASN A 111 -15.52 -21.35 4.48
C ASN A 111 -17.00 -21.73 4.63
N SER A 112 -17.57 -22.40 3.62
CA SER A 112 -18.99 -22.78 3.58
C SER A 112 -19.43 -23.72 4.70
N ASN A 113 -18.49 -24.37 5.39
CA ASN A 113 -18.77 -25.24 6.53
C ASN A 113 -19.04 -24.45 7.82
N ASN A 114 -18.68 -23.15 7.84
CA ASN A 114 -18.99 -22.25 8.94
C ASN A 114 -20.24 -21.42 8.63
N LYS A 115 -20.94 -20.98 9.69
CA LYS A 115 -22.04 -20.02 9.58
C LYS A 115 -21.78 -18.88 10.55
N ILE A 116 -21.47 -17.71 10.00
CA ILE A 116 -21.21 -16.48 10.74
C ILE A 116 -22.21 -15.43 10.25
N ASN A 117 -23.16 -15.05 11.08
CA ASN A 117 -24.18 -14.04 10.75
C ASN A 117 -23.94 -12.72 11.51
N SER A 118 -23.11 -12.76 12.54
CA SER A 118 -22.78 -11.61 13.38
C SER A 118 -21.36 -11.72 13.93
N LEU A 119 -20.82 -10.61 14.43
CA LEU A 119 -19.52 -10.60 15.11
C LEU A 119 -19.50 -11.50 16.35
N LEU A 120 -20.64 -11.68 17.03
CA LEU A 120 -20.73 -12.55 18.21
C LEU A 120 -20.47 -14.02 17.89
N ASP A 121 -20.72 -14.44 16.65
CA ASP A 121 -20.47 -15.81 16.18
C ASP A 121 -18.96 -16.11 16.06
N LEU A 122 -18.11 -15.09 16.18
CA LEU A 122 -16.65 -15.24 16.20
C LEU A 122 -16.12 -15.74 17.54
N LYS A 123 -16.95 -15.81 18.59
CA LYS A 123 -16.51 -16.27 19.90
C LYS A 123 -15.86 -17.65 19.83
N ASN A 124 -14.68 -17.77 20.43
CA ASN A 124 -13.83 -18.97 20.43
C ASN A 124 -13.39 -19.43 19.03
N LYS A 125 -13.43 -18.55 18.02
CA LYS A 125 -12.91 -18.83 16.68
C LYS A 125 -11.48 -18.34 16.53
N LYS A 126 -10.79 -18.93 15.55
CA LYS A 126 -9.53 -18.43 15.02
C LYS A 126 -9.81 -17.45 13.90
N ILE A 127 -9.17 -16.29 13.92
CA ILE A 127 -9.31 -15.26 12.89
C ILE A 127 -7.94 -15.03 12.26
N ALA A 128 -7.79 -15.39 11.00
CA ALA A 128 -6.60 -15.09 10.22
C ALA A 128 -6.60 -13.63 9.77
N VAL A 129 -5.48 -12.95 9.97
CA VAL A 129 -5.29 -11.53 9.67
C VAL A 129 -3.90 -11.29 9.08
N VAL A 130 -3.76 -10.25 8.25
CA VAL A 130 -2.44 -9.80 7.80
C VAL A 130 -1.81 -8.93 8.90
N LYS A 131 -0.54 -9.17 9.21
CA LYS A 131 0.23 -8.36 10.16
C LYS A 131 0.20 -6.89 9.75
N ASN A 132 0.06 -6.01 10.75
CA ASN A 132 0.08 -4.55 10.58
C ASN A 132 -0.93 -3.97 9.57
N ASP A 133 -1.90 -4.77 9.14
CA ASP A 133 -2.96 -4.35 8.25
C ASP A 133 -3.93 -3.40 8.94
N VAL A 134 -4.41 -2.40 8.19
CA VAL A 134 -5.30 -1.37 8.75
C VAL A 134 -6.63 -1.96 9.25
N TYR A 135 -7.13 -3.03 8.62
CA TYR A 135 -8.33 -3.74 9.05
C TYR A 135 -8.10 -4.64 10.25
N TYR A 136 -6.83 -4.93 10.59
CA TYR A 136 -6.48 -5.65 11.80
C TYR A 136 -6.20 -4.72 12.98
N ILE A 137 -5.19 -3.86 12.87
CA ILE A 137 -4.65 -3.05 13.97
C ILE A 137 -5.07 -1.59 13.94
N GLY A 138 -5.72 -1.12 12.88
CA GLY A 138 -6.20 0.27 12.79
C GLY A 138 -7.20 0.61 13.90
N SER A 139 -7.49 1.90 14.10
CA SER A 139 -8.44 2.36 15.13
C SER A 139 -9.79 1.65 15.07
N GLU A 140 -10.28 1.40 13.85
CA GLU A 140 -11.51 0.65 13.54
C GLU A 140 -11.23 -0.78 13.05
N GLY A 141 -10.03 -1.30 13.30
CA GLY A 141 -9.65 -2.67 12.96
C GLY A 141 -10.33 -3.71 13.84
N ILE A 142 -10.43 -4.94 13.33
CA ILE A 142 -11.14 -6.05 13.98
C ILE A 142 -10.61 -6.34 15.40
N LYS A 143 -9.31 -6.14 15.65
CA LYS A 143 -8.70 -6.32 16.98
C LYS A 143 -9.36 -5.42 18.03
N ASN A 144 -9.56 -4.15 17.68
CA ASN A 144 -10.16 -3.17 18.57
C ASN A 144 -11.67 -3.40 18.71
N ILE A 145 -12.36 -3.75 17.62
CA ILE A 145 -13.79 -4.06 17.64
C ILE A 145 -14.09 -5.25 18.56
N ILE A 146 -13.37 -6.36 18.40
CA ILE A 146 -13.55 -7.58 19.18
C ILE A 146 -13.24 -7.34 20.67
N ALA A 147 -12.18 -6.58 20.97
CA ALA A 147 -11.84 -6.20 22.34
C ALA A 147 -12.94 -5.34 23.00
N LYS A 148 -13.47 -4.33 22.29
CA LYS A 148 -14.57 -3.47 22.77
C LYS A 148 -15.86 -4.26 23.02
N LEU A 149 -16.10 -5.30 22.25
CA LEU A 149 -17.28 -6.17 22.39
C LEU A 149 -17.06 -7.33 23.38
N HIS A 150 -15.87 -7.46 23.98
CA HIS A 150 -15.49 -8.56 24.88
C HIS A 150 -15.72 -9.95 24.27
N ILE A 151 -15.41 -10.10 22.98
CA ILE A 151 -15.49 -11.38 22.27
C ILE A 151 -14.12 -12.05 22.33
N ASP A 152 -14.08 -13.27 22.86
CA ASP A 152 -12.83 -14.04 22.95
C ASP A 152 -12.53 -14.70 21.60
N VAL A 153 -11.35 -14.44 21.03
CA VAL A 153 -10.88 -14.97 19.74
C VAL A 153 -9.38 -15.20 19.78
N GLU A 154 -8.89 -16.11 18.94
CA GLU A 154 -7.47 -16.31 18.70
C GLU A 154 -7.10 -15.70 17.33
N PHE A 155 -6.21 -14.70 17.31
CA PHE A 155 -5.72 -14.13 16.05
C PHE A 155 -4.54 -14.94 15.52
N ILE A 156 -4.60 -15.27 14.23
CA ILE A 156 -3.52 -15.91 13.47
C ILE A 156 -2.94 -14.87 12.52
N GLU A 157 -1.74 -14.39 12.83
CA GLU A 157 -1.08 -13.34 12.06
C GLU A 157 -0.24 -13.93 10.92
N LEU A 158 -0.58 -13.56 9.69
CA LEU A 158 0.04 -14.01 8.44
C LEU A 158 0.64 -12.82 7.68
N ASN A 159 1.43 -13.09 6.64
CA ASN A 159 2.22 -12.04 5.97
C ASN A 159 1.55 -11.47 4.72
N SER A 160 0.47 -12.09 4.23
CA SER A 160 -0.22 -11.64 3.01
C SER A 160 -1.70 -12.04 3.00
N TYR A 161 -2.50 -11.33 2.20
CA TYR A 161 -3.89 -11.70 1.96
C TYR A 161 -4.04 -13.09 1.32
N GLU A 162 -3.07 -13.51 0.50
CA GLU A 162 -3.06 -14.84 -0.10
C GLU A 162 -2.90 -15.93 0.97
N GLU A 163 -1.97 -15.75 1.92
CA GLU A 163 -1.82 -16.66 3.07
C GLU A 163 -3.10 -16.72 3.91
N VAL A 164 -3.74 -15.57 4.18
CA VAL A 164 -5.03 -15.50 4.91
C VAL A 164 -6.12 -16.27 4.16
N MET A 165 -6.29 -16.02 2.86
CA MET A 165 -7.32 -16.69 2.07
C MET A 165 -7.08 -18.19 1.96
N LYS A 166 -5.82 -18.64 1.86
CA LYS A 166 -5.46 -20.05 1.91
C LYS A 166 -5.82 -20.67 3.27
N TYR A 167 -5.43 -20.03 4.37
CA TYR A 167 -5.73 -20.51 5.73
C TYR A 167 -7.25 -20.64 5.98
N VAL A 168 -8.05 -19.71 5.46
CA VAL A 168 -9.52 -19.74 5.63
C VAL A 168 -10.18 -20.79 4.73
N SER A 169 -9.55 -21.15 3.62
CA SER A 169 -10.09 -22.11 2.65
C SER A 169 -9.81 -23.58 2.99
N GLU A 170 -8.79 -23.83 3.81
CA GLU A 170 -8.46 -25.16 4.37
C GLU A 170 -9.45 -25.57 5.48
#